data_AF-A0A3C1BXJ0-F1
#
_entry.id   AF-A0A3C1BXJ0-F1
#
_cell.length_a   1.000
_cell.length_b   1.000
_cell.length_c   1.000
_cell.angle_alpha   90.00
_cell.angle_beta   90.00
_cell.angle_gamma   90.00
#
_symmetry.space_group_name_H-M   'P 1'
#
loop_
_entity.id
_entity.type
_entity.pdbx_description
1 polymer ?
#
loop_
_entity_poly.entity_id
_entity_poly.type
_entity_poly.pdbx_seq_one_letter_code
_entity_poly.pdbx_strand_id
1 'polypeptide(L)'
;FSKREVVDATGNQYGALCRKVGTMVPFERSMYHGSSGNVKIFRVLACIAQGICGVCVAMNMSGVLALAVVMAVILAFVGLVSGWLMQDVAYCTHLRGKMPVWIGLAVLALWALLGFLSGQPLIPLCCILGQWVLGFFAAYGGRRSDLGRHDSCQILGMRSYLKHLPRDGINRLLNNDPDYFFNMAPYALALGVIRPYADAFGRRKMEDCPYLFLRTNGRKTADEWAEILRETALLMDERAKQMRLQRFFAAAAPAPKKRKRRRAES
;
A
#
# COMPACT_ATOMS: atom_id res chain seq x y z
N PHE A 1 22.70 10.13 -23.10
CA PHE A 1 21.24 10.15 -23.33
C PHE A 1 20.92 9.99 -24.82
N SER A 2 21.21 8.83 -25.43
CA SER A 2 21.11 8.64 -26.90
C SER A 2 20.52 7.29 -27.31
N LYS A 3 19.60 6.73 -26.52
CA LYS A 3 18.75 5.63 -27.00
C LYS A 3 17.33 5.89 -26.51
N ARG A 4 16.44 6.10 -27.48
CA ARG A 4 14.99 6.01 -27.34
C ARG A 4 14.66 4.60 -26.87
N GLU A 5 14.55 4.41 -25.57
CA GLU A 5 13.79 3.30 -24.99
C GLU A 5 12.55 3.93 -24.38
N VAL A 6 11.43 3.68 -25.05
CA VAL A 6 10.08 3.91 -24.55
C VAL A 6 10.06 3.34 -23.12
N VAL A 7 9.61 4.13 -22.13
CA VAL A 7 9.40 3.63 -20.78
C VAL A 7 8.27 2.62 -20.86
N ASP A 8 8.66 1.38 -21.10
CA ASP A 8 7.81 0.22 -21.11
C ASP A 8 7.17 0.17 -19.72
N ALA A 9 5.85 0.30 -19.62
CA ALA A 9 5.13 0.18 -18.34
C ALA A 9 5.32 -1.21 -17.70
N THR A 10 5.88 -2.15 -18.47
CA THR A 10 6.37 -3.49 -18.09
C THR A 10 7.89 -3.59 -17.95
N GLY A 11 8.62 -2.51 -18.22
CA GLY A 11 10.07 -2.47 -18.30
C GLY A 11 10.75 -2.63 -16.95
N ASN A 12 11.93 -3.26 -16.97
CA ASN A 12 12.76 -3.50 -15.79
C ASN A 12 13.10 -2.18 -15.05
N GLN A 13 13.07 -1.03 -15.72
CA GLN A 13 13.28 0.31 -15.16
C GLN A 13 12.08 0.82 -14.35
N TYR A 14 10.85 0.70 -14.88
CA TYR A 14 9.63 0.98 -14.10
C TYR A 14 9.45 -0.05 -12.99
N GLY A 15 9.76 -1.32 -13.24
CA GLY A 15 9.82 -2.37 -12.23
C GLY A 15 10.88 -2.10 -11.15
N ALA A 16 12.05 -1.57 -11.51
CA ALA A 16 13.09 -1.16 -10.58
C ALA A 16 12.68 0.11 -9.82
N LEU A 17 12.01 1.06 -10.45
CA LEU A 17 11.46 2.24 -9.78
C LEU A 17 10.33 1.86 -8.82
N CYS A 18 9.38 1.02 -9.24
CA CYS A 18 8.33 0.48 -8.38
C CYS A 18 8.89 -0.44 -7.28
N ARG A 19 10.01 -1.13 -7.53
CA ARG A 19 10.76 -1.83 -6.47
C ARG A 19 11.47 -0.86 -5.56
N LYS A 20 12.06 0.23 -6.05
CA LYS A 20 12.77 1.25 -5.25
C LYS A 20 11.80 2.10 -4.43
N VAL A 21 10.67 2.47 -5.01
CA VAL A 21 9.51 3.05 -4.33
C VAL A 21 8.86 2.01 -3.40
N GLY A 22 8.86 0.74 -3.81
CA GLY A 22 8.47 -0.43 -3.02
C GLY A 22 9.37 -0.70 -1.82
N THR A 23 10.68 -0.39 -1.92
CA THR A 23 11.66 -0.45 -0.84
C THR A 23 11.62 0.81 0.03
N MET A 24 11.10 1.90 -0.53
CA MET A 24 10.70 3.11 0.20
C MET A 24 9.34 2.95 0.89
N VAL A 25 8.61 1.85 0.65
CA VAL A 25 7.51 1.46 1.54
C VAL A 25 8.15 1.26 2.91
N PRO A 26 7.62 1.88 3.98
CA PRO A 26 8.11 1.61 5.32
C PRO A 26 8.23 0.10 5.50
N PHE A 27 9.34 -0.41 6.05
CA PHE A 27 9.63 -1.83 6.43
C PHE A 27 10.85 -2.50 5.80
N GLU A 28 11.61 -1.87 4.89
CA GLU A 28 12.89 -2.45 4.48
C GLU A 28 14.01 -2.13 5.48
N ARG A 29 14.78 -3.14 5.89
CA ARG A 29 15.88 -2.99 6.87
C ARG A 29 16.93 -1.97 6.42
N SER A 30 17.03 -1.67 5.12
CA SER A 30 17.95 -0.67 4.57
C SER A 30 17.63 0.76 5.02
N MET A 31 16.39 1.05 5.42
CA MET A 31 15.93 2.40 5.79
C MET A 31 16.23 2.77 7.25
N TYR A 32 16.46 1.77 8.09
CA TYR A 32 16.68 1.94 9.53
C TYR A 32 18.11 1.61 9.92
N HIS A 33 18.63 2.27 10.95
CA HIS A 33 20.00 2.01 11.42
C HIS A 33 20.13 0.54 11.86
N GLY A 34 21.27 -0.11 11.60
CA GLY A 34 21.48 -1.53 11.92
C GLY A 34 21.32 -1.90 13.40
N SER A 35 21.43 -0.91 14.30
CA SER A 35 21.22 -1.03 15.74
C SER A 35 19.79 -0.70 16.21
N SER A 36 18.89 -0.31 15.30
CA SER A 36 17.51 -0.04 15.63
C SER A 36 16.72 -1.35 15.71
N GLY A 37 15.88 -1.48 16.74
CA GLY A 37 15.10 -2.68 16.99
C GLY A 37 14.22 -3.08 15.80
N ASN A 38 13.96 -4.38 15.67
CA ASN A 38 13.18 -4.91 14.56
C ASN A 38 11.68 -4.59 14.74
N VAL A 39 11.17 -3.65 13.95
CA VAL A 39 9.75 -3.22 13.96
C VAL A 39 8.78 -4.40 13.79
N LYS A 40 9.19 -5.48 13.09
CA LYS A 40 8.36 -6.69 12.95
C LYS A 40 8.16 -7.42 14.28
N ILE A 41 9.17 -7.44 15.15
CA ILE A 41 9.07 -8.07 16.49
C ILE A 41 8.11 -7.27 17.35
N PHE A 42 8.20 -5.94 17.32
CA PHE A 42 7.27 -5.06 18.02
C PHE A 42 5.82 -5.27 17.55
N ARG A 43 5.60 -5.41 16.23
CA ARG A 43 4.27 -5.71 15.67
C ARG A 43 3.71 -7.04 16.19
N VAL A 44 4.52 -8.09 16.22
CA VAL A 44 4.12 -9.41 16.74
C VAL A 44 3.74 -9.32 18.22
N LEU A 45 4.54 -8.65 19.05
CA LEU A 45 4.23 -8.45 20.46
C LEU A 45 2.91 -7.71 20.67
N ALA A 46 2.66 -6.65 19.91
CA ALA A 46 1.42 -5.90 19.95
C ALA A 46 0.21 -6.70 19.40
N CYS A 47 0.41 -7.63 18.46
CA CYS A 47 -0.65 -8.56 18.05
C CYS A 47 -0.97 -9.55 19.19
N ILE A 48 0.04 -10.10 19.86
CA ILE A 48 -0.14 -11.02 21.00
C ILE A 48 -0.93 -10.34 22.11
N ALA A 49 -0.62 -9.07 22.44
CA ALA A 49 -1.37 -8.29 23.42
C ALA A 49 -2.87 -8.18 23.05
N GLN A 50 -3.19 -7.94 21.78
CA GLN A 50 -4.58 -7.90 21.29
C GLN A 50 -5.26 -9.27 21.36
N GLY A 51 -4.52 -10.36 21.11
CA GLY A 51 -5.02 -11.73 21.29
C GLY A 51 -5.40 -12.02 22.75
N ILE A 52 -4.56 -11.61 23.71
CA ILE A 52 -4.84 -11.73 25.15
C ILE A 52 -6.09 -10.92 25.53
N CYS A 53 -6.24 -9.72 24.98
CA CYS A 53 -7.44 -8.90 25.20
C CYS A 53 -8.72 -9.62 24.72
N GLY A 54 -8.65 -10.35 23.61
CA GLY A 54 -9.76 -11.19 23.14
C GLY A 54 -10.13 -12.33 24.07
N VAL A 55 -9.13 -12.97 24.70
CA VAL A 55 -9.36 -13.99 25.74
C VAL A 55 -10.09 -13.40 26.94
N CYS A 56 -9.68 -12.21 27.41
CA CYS A 56 -10.34 -11.54 28.54
C CYS A 56 -11.81 -11.21 28.26
N VAL A 57 -12.12 -10.73 27.06
CA VAL A 57 -13.51 -10.46 26.63
C VAL A 57 -14.34 -11.75 26.56
N ALA A 58 -13.75 -12.85 26.10
CA ALA A 58 -14.42 -14.15 26.02
C ALA A 58 -14.77 -14.72 27.40
N MET A 59 -13.84 -14.63 28.35
CA MET A 59 -14.04 -15.15 29.71
C MET A 59 -15.17 -14.44 30.45
N ASN A 60 -15.43 -13.16 30.13
CA ASN A 60 -16.49 -12.40 30.79
C ASN A 60 -17.89 -12.64 30.20
N MET A 61 -17.99 -13.16 28.96
CA MET A 61 -19.30 -13.40 28.31
C MET A 61 -19.98 -14.71 28.71
N SER A 62 -19.24 -15.69 29.25
CA SER A 62 -19.78 -17.03 29.50
C SER A 62 -19.57 -17.48 30.95
N GLY A 63 -20.66 -17.82 31.64
CA GLY A 63 -20.60 -18.43 32.98
C GLY A 63 -20.21 -19.91 33.00
N VAL A 64 -20.17 -20.58 31.83
CA VAL A 64 -19.84 -22.01 31.71
C VAL A 64 -18.42 -22.18 31.16
N LEU A 65 -17.57 -22.88 31.92
CA LEU A 65 -16.13 -22.98 31.66
C LEU A 65 -15.78 -23.58 30.28
N ALA A 66 -16.50 -24.63 29.84
CA ALA A 66 -16.26 -25.25 28.54
C ALA A 66 -16.55 -24.30 27.36
N LEU A 67 -17.61 -23.50 27.47
CA LEU A 67 -18.00 -22.55 26.43
C LEU A 67 -17.06 -21.33 26.43
N ALA A 68 -16.56 -20.93 27.62
CA ALA A 68 -15.54 -19.90 27.79
C ALA A 68 -14.24 -20.23 27.05
N VAL A 69 -13.77 -21.48 27.16
CA VAL A 69 -12.52 -21.92 26.51
C VAL A 69 -12.64 -21.89 24.99
N VAL A 70 -13.77 -22.37 24.44
CA VAL A 70 -14.00 -22.35 22.99
C VAL A 70 -14.06 -20.91 22.47
N MET A 71 -14.82 -20.05 23.16
CA MET A 71 -14.92 -18.63 22.79
C MET A 71 -13.58 -17.89 22.92
N ALA A 72 -12.78 -18.22 23.93
CA ALA A 72 -11.45 -17.64 24.13
C ALA A 72 -10.49 -17.96 22.97
N VAL A 73 -10.50 -19.20 22.46
CA VAL A 73 -9.66 -19.57 21.32
C VAL A 73 -10.08 -18.80 20.06
N ILE A 74 -11.38 -18.68 19.80
CA ILE A 74 -11.90 -17.96 18.64
C ILE A 74 -11.58 -16.46 18.74
N LEU A 75 -11.88 -15.83 19.87
CA LEU A 75 -11.63 -14.40 20.08
C LEU A 75 -10.14 -14.06 20.18
N ALA A 76 -9.29 -14.98 20.62
CA ALA A 76 -7.83 -14.81 20.56
C ALA A 76 -7.34 -14.75 19.11
N PHE A 77 -7.81 -15.65 18.25
CA PHE A 77 -7.45 -15.65 16.83
C PHE A 77 -7.97 -14.39 16.12
N VAL A 78 -9.22 -14.00 16.38
CA VAL A 78 -9.80 -12.75 15.89
C VAL A 78 -9.01 -11.53 16.41
N GLY A 79 -8.55 -11.56 17.67
CA GLY A 79 -7.66 -10.57 18.27
C GLY A 79 -6.32 -10.43 17.56
N LEU A 80 -5.65 -11.55 17.26
CA LEU A 80 -4.39 -11.54 16.51
C LEU A 80 -4.56 -10.96 15.11
N VAL A 81 -5.59 -11.41 14.38
CA VAL A 81 -5.88 -10.94 13.02
C VAL A 81 -6.26 -9.46 13.01
N SER A 82 -7.15 -9.04 13.92
CA SER A 82 -7.57 -7.64 14.05
C SER A 82 -6.42 -6.72 14.46
N GLY A 83 -5.54 -7.16 15.36
CA GLY A 83 -4.33 -6.44 15.74
C GLY A 83 -3.40 -6.20 14.56
N TRP A 84 -3.25 -7.19 13.68
CA TRP A 84 -2.46 -7.07 12.45
C TRP A 84 -3.08 -6.07 11.47
N LEU A 85 -4.40 -6.17 11.25
CA LEU A 85 -5.16 -5.27 10.38
C LEU A 85 -5.13 -3.82 10.88
N MET A 86 -5.34 -3.58 12.18
CA MET A 86 -5.29 -2.25 12.79
C MET A 86 -3.93 -1.59 12.64
N GLN A 87 -2.85 -2.35 12.77
CA GLN A 87 -1.51 -1.84 12.52
C GLN A 87 -1.35 -1.44 11.06
N ASP A 88 -1.75 -2.27 10.10
CA ASP A 88 -1.66 -1.96 8.65
C ASP A 88 -2.41 -0.65 8.28
N VAL A 89 -3.46 -0.27 9.02
CA VAL A 89 -4.16 1.01 8.85
C VAL A 89 -3.27 2.21 9.16
N ALA A 90 -2.51 2.17 10.26
CA ALA A 90 -1.63 3.27 10.66
C ALA A 90 -0.57 3.58 9.58
N TYR A 91 -0.05 2.53 8.93
CA TYR A 91 0.97 2.66 7.87
C TYR A 91 0.40 3.09 6.52
N CYS A 92 -0.81 2.66 6.18
CA CYS A 92 -1.44 3.00 4.90
C CYS A 92 -2.01 4.41 4.84
N THR A 93 -2.02 5.17 5.94
CA THR A 93 -2.46 6.58 5.96
C THR A 93 -1.73 7.46 4.94
N HIS A 94 -0.49 7.09 4.57
CA HIS A 94 0.29 7.82 3.58
C HIS A 94 0.09 7.32 2.13
N LEU A 95 -0.47 6.13 1.91
CA LEU A 95 -0.68 5.55 0.58
C LEU A 95 -2.05 5.92 0.00
N ARG A 96 -2.13 5.87 -1.33
CA ARG A 96 -3.19 6.39 -2.21
C ARG A 96 -4.63 5.86 -1.97
N GLY A 97 -4.82 4.87 -1.10
CA GLY A 97 -6.12 4.23 -0.85
C GLY A 97 -6.67 4.55 0.53
N LYS A 98 -7.92 5.05 0.60
CA LYS A 98 -8.67 5.25 1.86
C LYS A 98 -9.29 3.95 2.43
N MET A 99 -9.23 2.84 1.68
CA MET A 99 -9.79 1.53 2.07
C MET A 99 -9.29 0.97 3.41
N PRO A 100 -7.98 1.00 3.75
CA PRO A 100 -7.51 0.48 5.03
C PRO A 100 -8.07 1.27 6.23
N VAL A 101 -8.33 2.56 6.09
CA VAL A 101 -8.96 3.36 7.17
C VAL A 101 -10.36 2.86 7.48
N TRP A 102 -11.17 2.56 6.45
CA TRP A 102 -12.50 1.99 6.62
C TRP A 102 -12.47 0.61 7.28
N ILE A 103 -11.48 -0.21 6.92
CA ILE A 103 -11.29 -1.53 7.55
C ILE A 103 -10.93 -1.39 9.03
N GLY A 104 -10.03 -0.46 9.39
CA GLY A 104 -9.70 -0.17 10.78
C GLY A 104 -10.90 0.31 11.59
N LEU A 105 -11.74 1.15 11.00
CA LEU A 105 -12.96 1.66 11.63
C LEU A 105 -14.00 0.55 11.84
N ALA A 106 -14.15 -0.36 10.87
CA ALA A 106 -15.03 -1.52 10.99
C ALA A 106 -14.56 -2.47 12.12
N VAL A 107 -13.25 -2.72 12.22
CA VAL A 107 -12.66 -3.54 13.29
C VAL A 107 -12.85 -2.87 14.65
N LEU A 108 -12.70 -1.55 14.73
CA LEU A 108 -12.95 -0.79 15.96
C LEU A 108 -14.41 -0.92 16.41
N ALA A 109 -15.36 -0.76 15.48
CA ALA A 109 -16.79 -0.91 15.77
C ALA A 109 -17.13 -2.33 16.26
N LEU A 110 -16.52 -3.37 15.67
CA LEU A 110 -16.70 -4.76 16.10
C LEU A 110 -16.23 -4.98 17.54
N TRP A 111 -15.05 -4.47 17.90
CA TRP A 111 -14.52 -4.61 19.26
C TRP A 111 -15.29 -3.77 20.29
N ALA A 112 -15.81 -2.60 19.89
CA ALA A 112 -16.67 -1.79 20.74
C ALA A 112 -18.00 -2.50 21.05
N LEU A 113 -18.62 -3.13 20.04
CA LEU A 113 -19.81 -3.96 20.21
C LEU A 113 -19.54 -5.14 21.13
N LEU A 114 -18.44 -5.88 20.91
CA LEU A 114 -18.03 -7.00 21.77
C LEU A 114 -17.81 -6.56 23.22
N GLY A 115 -17.22 -5.38 23.44
CA GLY A 115 -17.05 -4.81 24.78
C GLY A 115 -18.35 -4.40 25.46
N PHE A 116 -19.34 -3.96 24.69
CA PHE A 116 -20.67 -3.67 25.23
C PHE A 116 -21.41 -4.96 25.60
N LEU A 117 -21.38 -5.98 24.73
CA LEU A 117 -22.01 -7.27 24.99
C LEU A 117 -21.37 -8.02 26.17
N SER A 118 -20.07 -7.82 26.41
CA SER A 118 -19.37 -8.45 27.53
C SER A 118 -19.60 -7.73 28.86
N GLY A 119 -20.29 -6.60 28.92
CA GLY A 119 -20.51 -5.84 30.16
C GLY A 119 -19.24 -5.18 30.73
N GLN A 120 -18.10 -5.27 30.05
CA GLN A 120 -16.84 -4.63 30.42
C GLN A 120 -16.25 -3.89 29.21
N PRO A 121 -16.78 -2.70 28.87
CA PRO A 121 -16.33 -1.95 27.69
C PRO A 121 -14.93 -1.34 27.87
N LEU A 122 -14.46 -1.17 29.10
CA LEU A 122 -13.23 -0.41 29.39
C LEU A 122 -11.97 -1.14 28.90
N ILE A 123 -11.90 -2.47 29.08
CA ILE A 123 -10.76 -3.30 28.66
C ILE A 123 -10.53 -3.24 27.14
N PRO A 124 -11.51 -3.57 26.27
CA PRO A 124 -11.30 -3.54 24.82
C PRO A 124 -11.05 -2.12 24.32
N LEU A 125 -11.66 -1.10 24.93
CA LEU A 125 -11.46 0.29 24.52
C LEU A 125 -10.02 0.77 24.81
N CYS A 126 -9.47 0.41 25.97
CA CYS A 126 -8.05 0.63 26.28
C CYS A 126 -7.12 -0.16 25.34
N CYS A 127 -7.44 -1.42 25.01
CA CYS A 127 -6.65 -2.22 24.07
C CYS A 127 -6.61 -1.59 22.67
N ILE A 128 -7.77 -1.15 22.15
CA ILE A 128 -7.87 -0.47 20.85
C ILE A 128 -7.01 0.79 20.86
N LEU A 129 -7.20 1.67 21.85
CA LEU A 129 -6.42 2.91 21.95
C LEU A 129 -4.92 2.64 22.04
N GLY A 130 -4.53 1.67 22.88
CA GLY A 130 -3.15 1.21 22.99
C GLY A 130 -2.61 0.71 21.65
N GLN A 131 -3.37 -0.09 20.91
CA GLN A 131 -2.95 -0.62 19.61
C GLN A 131 -2.79 0.46 18.54
N TRP A 132 -3.65 1.48 18.55
CA TRP A 132 -3.52 2.64 17.68
C TRP A 132 -2.27 3.45 18.00
N VAL A 133 -2.01 3.71 19.30
CA VAL A 133 -0.82 4.43 19.76
C VAL A 133 0.45 3.66 19.43
N LEU A 134 0.51 2.36 19.76
CA LEU A 134 1.63 1.49 19.44
C LEU A 134 1.83 1.35 17.93
N GLY A 135 0.74 1.25 17.15
CA GLY A 135 0.78 1.24 15.69
C GLY A 135 1.38 2.52 15.11
N PHE A 136 1.00 3.68 15.66
CA PHE A 136 1.57 4.96 15.27
C PHE A 136 3.06 5.06 15.64
N PHE A 137 3.44 4.67 16.86
CA PHE A 137 4.84 4.62 17.27
C PHE A 137 5.66 3.62 16.45
N ALA A 138 5.08 2.51 16.03
CA ALA A 138 5.76 1.55 15.15
C ALA A 138 5.84 2.04 13.70
N ALA A 139 4.99 2.97 13.28
CA ALA A 139 5.02 3.58 11.95
C ALA A 139 6.00 4.73 11.83
N TYR A 140 6.09 5.55 12.88
CA TYR A 140 6.91 6.77 12.89
C TYR A 140 8.16 6.63 13.76
N GLY A 141 8.28 5.57 14.54
CA GLY A 141 9.43 5.30 15.40
C GLY A 141 10.58 4.62 14.67
N GLY A 142 11.75 4.68 15.31
CA GLY A 142 13.00 4.11 14.82
C GLY A 142 13.97 5.16 14.28
N ARG A 143 15.25 5.03 14.65
CA ARG A 143 16.33 5.87 14.12
C ARG A 143 16.59 5.45 12.67
N ARG A 144 16.18 6.29 11.72
CA ARG A 144 16.47 6.09 10.29
C ARG A 144 17.98 6.16 10.04
N SER A 145 18.47 5.37 9.09
CA SER A 145 19.87 5.46 8.64
C SER A 145 20.09 6.79 7.90
N ASP A 146 21.33 7.28 7.82
CA ASP A 146 21.64 8.53 7.09
C ASP A 146 21.28 8.42 5.60
N LEU A 147 21.49 7.23 5.01
CA LEU A 147 21.06 6.91 3.65
C LEU A 147 19.52 6.98 3.53
N GLY A 148 18.79 6.36 4.46
CA GLY A 148 17.33 6.40 4.50
C GLY A 148 16.77 7.82 4.71
N ARG A 149 17.49 8.67 5.45
CA ARG A 149 17.14 10.09 5.64
C ARG A 149 17.32 10.87 4.34
N HIS A 150 18.40 10.62 3.60
CA HIS A 150 18.66 11.28 2.32
C HIS A 150 17.61 10.89 1.27
N ASP A 151 17.34 9.59 1.11
CA ASP A 151 16.32 9.09 0.19
C ASP A 151 14.92 9.64 0.53
N SER A 152 14.54 9.61 1.81
CA SER A 152 13.26 10.18 2.27
C SER A 152 13.16 11.66 1.95
N CYS A 153 14.24 12.42 2.16
CA CYS A 153 14.30 13.84 1.86
C CYS A 153 14.15 14.12 0.35
N GLN A 154 14.80 13.34 -0.51
CA GLN A 154 14.66 13.47 -1.96
C GLN A 154 13.22 13.22 -2.42
N ILE A 155 12.56 12.18 -1.89
CA ILE A 155 11.17 11.86 -2.23
C ILE A 155 10.22 12.96 -1.76
N LEU A 156 10.38 13.43 -0.52
CA LEU A 156 9.58 14.52 0.04
C LEU A 156 9.80 15.83 -0.72
N GLY A 157 11.04 16.11 -1.11
CA GLY A 157 11.41 17.25 -1.96
C GLY A 157 10.74 17.17 -3.32
N MET A 158 10.82 16.01 -4.00
CA MET A 158 10.15 15.76 -5.28
C MET A 158 8.64 15.90 -5.16
N ARG A 159 8.02 15.33 -4.12
CA ARG A 159 6.59 15.46 -3.85
C ARG A 159 6.18 16.92 -3.65
N SER A 160 6.95 17.66 -2.85
CA SER A 160 6.67 19.07 -2.57
C SER A 160 6.80 19.91 -3.83
N TYR A 161 7.82 19.65 -4.64
CA TYR A 161 8.05 20.30 -5.93
C TYR A 161 6.91 20.04 -6.93
N LEU A 162 6.52 18.78 -7.12
CA LEU A 162 5.41 18.42 -8.03
C LEU A 162 4.05 18.94 -7.54
N LYS A 163 3.88 19.08 -6.23
CA LYS A 163 2.66 19.65 -5.63
C LYS A 163 2.57 21.17 -5.80
N HIS A 164 3.70 21.88 -5.77
CA HIS A 164 3.76 23.34 -5.83
C HIS A 164 4.53 23.80 -7.07
N LEU A 165 4.14 23.29 -8.23
CA LEU A 165 4.79 23.66 -9.48
C LEU A 165 4.41 25.10 -9.88
N PRO A 166 5.37 26.01 -10.09
CA PRO A 166 5.07 27.41 -10.37
C PRO A 166 4.47 27.57 -11.78
N ARG A 167 3.23 28.06 -11.86
CA ARG A 167 2.48 28.18 -13.12
C ARG A 167 3.16 29.06 -14.16
N ASP A 168 3.83 30.13 -13.70
CA ASP A 168 4.49 31.11 -14.57
C ASP A 168 5.72 30.53 -15.29
N GLY A 169 6.40 29.56 -14.66
CA GLY A 169 7.60 28.91 -15.19
C GLY A 169 7.30 27.77 -16.17
N ILE A 170 6.06 27.28 -16.24
CA ILE A 170 5.73 26.06 -17.00
C ILE A 170 5.99 26.23 -18.50
N ASN A 171 5.78 27.43 -19.07
CA ASN A 171 6.11 27.71 -20.47
C ASN A 171 7.60 27.51 -20.75
N ARG A 172 8.45 27.97 -19.82
CA ARG A 172 9.90 27.79 -19.95
C ARG A 172 10.31 26.33 -19.82
N LEU A 173 9.66 25.59 -18.94
CA LEU A 173 9.90 24.15 -18.77
C LEU A 173 9.50 23.37 -20.04
N LEU A 174 8.30 23.63 -20.58
CA LEU A 174 7.81 22.99 -21.81
C LEU A 174 8.63 23.37 -23.04
N ASN A 175 9.12 24.61 -23.13
CA ASN A 175 10.00 25.03 -24.23
C ASN A 175 11.36 24.30 -24.18
N ASN A 176 11.85 23.95 -22.99
CA ASN A 176 13.08 23.19 -22.82
C ASN A 176 12.87 21.69 -23.06
N ASP A 177 11.74 21.15 -22.58
CA ASP A 177 11.36 19.74 -22.71
C ASP A 177 9.84 19.63 -22.94
N PRO A 178 9.38 19.40 -24.18
CA PRO A 178 7.95 19.30 -24.50
C PRO A 178 7.28 18.08 -23.85
N ASP A 179 8.06 17.01 -23.59
CA ASP A 179 7.59 15.76 -22.97
C ASP A 179 7.66 15.78 -21.43
N TYR A 180 8.03 16.93 -20.83
CA TYR A 180 8.21 17.06 -19.39
C TYR A 180 7.01 16.57 -18.58
N PHE A 181 5.80 16.88 -19.07
CA PHE A 181 4.55 16.49 -18.42
C PHE A 181 4.49 14.96 -18.25
N PHE A 182 4.73 14.21 -19.33
CA PHE A 182 4.64 12.76 -19.37
C PHE A 182 5.81 12.09 -18.66
N ASN A 183 7.01 12.68 -18.70
CA ASN A 183 8.17 12.18 -17.98
C ASN A 183 7.97 12.22 -16.45
N MET A 184 7.31 13.26 -15.92
CA MET A 184 7.10 13.45 -14.49
C MET A 184 5.76 12.89 -13.98
N ALA A 185 4.79 12.67 -14.87
CA ALA A 185 3.49 12.10 -14.54
C ALA A 185 3.53 10.77 -13.76
N PRO A 186 4.35 9.74 -14.10
CA PRO A 186 4.39 8.50 -13.34
C PRO A 186 4.88 8.70 -11.89
N TYR A 187 5.80 9.64 -11.68
CA TYR A 187 6.27 9.99 -10.32
C TYR A 187 5.19 10.75 -9.54
N ALA A 188 4.52 11.70 -10.17
CA ALA A 188 3.39 12.40 -9.56
C ALA A 188 2.23 11.44 -9.21
N LEU A 189 2.01 10.44 -10.06
CA LEU A 189 1.03 9.37 -9.87
C LEU A 189 1.39 8.48 -8.68
N ALA A 190 2.65 8.03 -8.59
CA ALA A 190 3.17 7.22 -7.50
C ALA A 190 3.11 7.96 -6.14
N LEU A 191 3.42 9.26 -6.15
CA LEU A 191 3.40 10.13 -4.95
C LEU A 191 1.99 10.63 -4.58
N GLY A 192 0.96 10.28 -5.36
CA GLY A 192 -0.42 10.68 -5.13
C GLY A 192 -0.69 12.18 -5.34
N VAL A 193 0.18 12.89 -6.05
CA VAL A 193 0.09 14.34 -6.32
C VAL A 193 -0.28 14.65 -7.77
N ILE A 194 -0.79 13.67 -8.53
CA ILE A 194 -1.13 13.84 -9.95
C ILE A 194 -2.17 14.95 -10.22
N ARG A 195 -3.13 15.15 -9.32
CA ARG A 195 -4.17 16.20 -9.44
C ARG A 195 -3.59 17.62 -9.35
N PRO A 196 -2.95 18.03 -8.23
CA PRO A 196 -2.35 19.36 -8.15
C PRO A 196 -1.25 19.57 -9.19
N TYR A 197 -0.59 18.49 -9.62
CA TYR A 197 0.36 18.53 -10.72
C TYR A 197 -0.32 18.91 -12.05
N ALA A 198 -1.40 18.22 -12.46
CA ALA A 198 -2.15 18.54 -13.67
C ALA A 198 -2.76 19.95 -13.64
N ASP A 199 -3.30 20.34 -12.48
CA ASP A 199 -3.85 21.68 -12.23
C ASP A 199 -2.82 22.81 -12.44
N ALA A 200 -1.52 22.51 -12.30
CA ALA A 200 -0.47 23.48 -12.57
C ALA A 200 -0.36 23.80 -14.07
N PHE A 201 -0.54 22.80 -14.92
CA PHE A 201 -0.51 22.97 -16.39
C PHE A 201 -1.83 23.53 -16.95
N GLY A 202 -2.92 23.40 -16.20
CA GLY A 202 -4.23 23.96 -16.54
C GLY A 202 -4.85 23.34 -17.79
N ARG A 203 -5.73 24.09 -18.48
CA ARG A 203 -6.48 23.62 -19.66
C ARG A 203 -5.68 23.50 -20.96
N ARG A 204 -4.36 23.34 -20.87
CA ARG A 204 -3.50 23.25 -22.04
C ARG A 204 -3.68 21.90 -22.71
N LYS A 205 -3.78 21.95 -24.04
CA LYS A 205 -3.75 20.76 -24.90
C LYS A 205 -2.30 20.29 -24.97
N MET A 206 -2.06 19.09 -24.45
CA MET A 206 -0.72 18.49 -24.46
C MET A 206 -0.49 17.70 -25.74
N GLU A 207 0.78 17.44 -26.05
CA GLU A 207 1.18 16.49 -27.09
C GLU A 207 0.72 15.07 -26.73
N ASP A 208 0.74 14.17 -27.71
CA ASP A 208 0.30 12.80 -27.49
C ASP A 208 1.31 12.04 -26.61
N CYS A 209 0.80 11.29 -25.63
CA CYS A 209 1.63 10.57 -24.68
C CYS A 209 2.56 9.56 -25.41
N PRO A 210 3.89 9.59 -25.17
CA PRO A 210 4.83 8.75 -25.89
C PRO A 210 4.76 7.25 -25.53
N TYR A 211 4.13 6.90 -24.40
CA TYR A 211 4.07 5.53 -23.89
C TYR A 211 2.64 4.98 -23.75
N LEU A 212 1.60 5.76 -24.06
CA LEU A 212 0.21 5.34 -23.90
C LEU A 212 -0.59 5.59 -25.18
N PHE A 213 -0.82 4.51 -25.94
CA PHE A 213 -1.58 4.57 -27.18
C PHE A 213 -3.07 4.44 -26.90
N LEU A 214 -3.83 5.53 -27.11
CA LEU A 214 -5.29 5.48 -27.07
C LEU A 214 -5.86 5.20 -28.46
N ARG A 215 -7.02 4.53 -28.48
CA ARG A 215 -7.77 4.27 -29.71
C ARG A 215 -8.38 5.55 -30.32
N THR A 216 -8.58 6.58 -29.51
CA THR A 216 -9.10 7.89 -29.92
C THR A 216 -8.00 8.96 -29.81
N ASN A 217 -7.47 9.37 -30.97
CA ASN A 217 -6.48 10.44 -31.07
C ASN A 217 -7.19 11.80 -31.15
N GLY A 218 -7.22 12.49 -30.02
CA GLY A 218 -7.58 13.90 -29.96
C GLY A 218 -6.66 14.58 -28.95
N ARG A 219 -6.26 15.83 -29.21
CA ARG A 219 -5.45 16.61 -28.26
C ARG A 219 -6.21 16.77 -26.95
N LYS A 220 -5.79 16.03 -25.91
CA LYS A 220 -6.40 16.02 -24.58
C LYS A 220 -5.80 17.07 -23.67
N THR A 221 -6.58 17.48 -22.68
CA THR A 221 -6.14 18.39 -21.64
C THR A 221 -5.22 17.68 -20.64
N ALA A 222 -4.33 18.40 -19.94
CA ALA A 222 -3.49 17.83 -18.88
C ALA A 222 -4.32 17.09 -17.81
N ASP A 223 -5.50 17.62 -17.44
CA ASP A 223 -6.41 17.00 -16.48
C ASP A 223 -7.00 15.67 -16.99
N GLU A 224 -7.37 15.62 -18.27
CA GLU A 224 -7.88 14.40 -18.90
C GLU A 224 -6.78 13.33 -18.98
N TRP A 225 -5.55 13.73 -19.31
CA TRP A 225 -4.40 12.82 -19.27
C TRP A 225 -4.12 12.30 -17.87
N ALA A 226 -4.22 13.14 -16.85
CA ALA A 226 -4.07 12.72 -15.46
C ALA A 226 -5.14 11.69 -15.04
N GLU A 227 -6.38 11.85 -15.51
CA GLU A 227 -7.44 10.88 -15.28
C GLU A 227 -7.17 9.54 -15.99
N ILE A 228 -6.80 9.58 -17.27
CA ILE A 228 -6.46 8.38 -18.05
C ILE A 228 -5.29 7.61 -17.43
N LEU A 229 -4.24 8.32 -17.01
CA LEU A 229 -3.09 7.70 -16.33
C LEU A 229 -3.49 7.06 -15.00
N ARG A 230 -4.39 7.70 -14.25
CA ARG A 230 -4.93 7.15 -13.00
C ARG A 230 -5.76 5.90 -13.26
N GLU A 231 -6.66 5.93 -14.22
CA GLU A 231 -7.50 4.78 -14.58
C GLU A 231 -6.65 3.61 -15.08
N THR A 232 -5.69 3.89 -15.96
CA THR A 232 -4.79 2.86 -16.48
C THR A 232 -3.99 2.20 -15.36
N ALA A 233 -3.46 2.98 -14.42
CA ALA A 233 -2.75 2.42 -13.27
C ALA A 233 -3.65 1.56 -12.38
N LEU A 234 -4.91 1.95 -12.16
CA LEU A 234 -5.87 1.13 -11.41
C LEU A 234 -6.14 -0.21 -12.10
N LEU A 235 -6.35 -0.20 -13.42
CA LEU A 235 -6.54 -1.42 -14.20
C LEU A 235 -5.32 -2.34 -14.16
N MET A 236 -4.11 -1.76 -14.22
CA MET A 236 -2.85 -2.50 -14.09
C MET A 236 -2.71 -3.14 -12.71
N ASP A 237 -3.08 -2.43 -11.64
CA ASP A 237 -3.06 -2.94 -10.26
C ASP A 237 -4.09 -4.08 -10.07
N GLU A 238 -5.30 -3.94 -10.61
CA GLU A 238 -6.32 -4.99 -10.59
C GLU A 238 -5.86 -6.24 -11.33
N ARG A 239 -5.29 -6.08 -12.52
CA ARG A 239 -4.73 -7.18 -13.30
C ARG A 239 -3.58 -7.86 -12.57
N ALA A 240 -2.72 -7.10 -11.90
CA ALA A 240 -1.63 -7.65 -11.09
C ALA A 240 -2.16 -8.49 -9.93
N LYS A 241 -3.24 -8.06 -9.26
CA LYS A 241 -3.92 -8.85 -8.21
C LYS A 241 -4.52 -10.14 -8.77
N GLN A 242 -5.20 -10.07 -9.91
CA GLN A 242 -5.76 -11.25 -10.58
C GLN A 242 -4.67 -12.26 -10.94
N MET A 243 -3.54 -11.81 -11.50
CA MET A 243 -2.42 -12.70 -11.83
C MET A 243 -1.81 -13.35 -10.59
N ARG A 244 -1.71 -12.64 -9.46
CA ARG A 244 -1.26 -13.23 -8.19
C ARG A 244 -2.22 -14.30 -7.69
N LEU A 245 -3.53 -14.04 -7.74
CA LEU A 245 -4.56 -15.00 -7.38
C LEU A 245 -4.51 -16.24 -8.28
N GLN A 246 -4.45 -16.05 -9.60
CA GLN A 246 -4.33 -17.14 -10.56
C GLN A 246 -3.07 -17.98 -10.32
N ARG A 247 -1.93 -17.36 -10.04
CA ARG A 247 -0.70 -18.08 -9.67
C ARG A 247 -0.88 -18.88 -8.38
N PHE A 248 -1.57 -18.33 -7.39
CA PHE A 248 -1.85 -19.01 -6.14
C PHE A 248 -2.76 -20.23 -6.35
N PHE A 249 -3.85 -20.07 -7.10
CA PHE A 249 -4.75 -21.17 -7.45
C PHE A 249 -4.09 -22.22 -8.36
N ALA A 250 -3.22 -21.80 -9.29
CA ALA A 250 -2.46 -22.70 -10.14
C ALA A 250 -1.38 -23.48 -9.36
N ALA A 251 -0.78 -22.88 -8.33
CA ALA A 251 0.15 -23.56 -7.43
C ALA A 251 -0.57 -24.51 -6.45
N ALA A 252 -1.84 -24.22 -6.11
CA ALA A 252 -2.68 -25.09 -5.28
C ALA A 252 -3.31 -26.25 -6.07
N ALA A 253 -3.32 -26.19 -7.41
CA ALA A 253 -3.78 -27.29 -8.23
C ALA A 253 -2.74 -28.43 -8.24
N PRO A 254 -3.12 -29.69 -7.98
CA PRO A 254 -2.18 -30.81 -8.06
C PRO A 254 -1.66 -30.94 -9.49
N ALA A 255 -0.34 -30.97 -9.64
CA ALA A 255 0.31 -31.11 -10.94
C ALA A 255 -0.23 -32.35 -11.69
N PRO A 256 -0.60 -32.24 -12.97
CA PRO A 256 -1.08 -33.39 -13.73
C PRO A 256 0.02 -34.44 -13.78
N LYS A 257 -0.27 -35.66 -13.29
CA LYS A 257 0.62 -36.83 -13.39
C LYS A 257 1.07 -36.96 -14.84
N LYS A 258 2.37 -36.78 -15.10
CA LYS A 258 2.99 -37.04 -16.41
C LYS A 258 2.58 -38.44 -16.86
N ARG A 259 1.67 -38.52 -17.83
CA ARG A 259 1.26 -39.79 -18.45
C ARG A 259 2.50 -40.33 -19.17
N LYS A 260 3.16 -41.32 -18.57
CA LYS A 260 4.23 -42.11 -19.17
C LYS A 260 3.70 -42.59 -20.53
N ARG A 261 4.15 -42.00 -21.64
CA ARG A 261 3.97 -42.56 -22.97
C ARG A 261 4.69 -43.91 -22.93
N ARG A 262 3.93 -45.00 -22.79
CA ARG A 262 4.42 -46.33 -23.15
C ARG A 262 4.81 -46.23 -24.62
N ARG A 263 6.11 -46.33 -24.91
CA ARG A 263 6.59 -46.75 -26.23
C ARG A 263 5.94 -48.12 -26.46
N ALA A 264 4.96 -48.17 -27.35
CA ALA A 264 4.56 -49.41 -27.97
C ALA A 264 5.61 -49.72 -29.04
N GLU A 265 6.04 -50.96 -29.03
CA GLU A 265 7.02 -51.57 -29.93
C GLU A 265 6.49 -51.61 -31.36
N SER A 266 7.41 -51.37 -32.30
CA SER A 266 7.48 -52.02 -33.61
C SER A 266 8.90 -51.84 -34.15
#